data_AF-A0A959EN80-F1
#
_entry.id   AF-A0A959EN80-F1
#
_cell.length_a   1.000
_cell.length_b   1.000
_cell.length_c   1.000
_cell.angle_alpha   90.00
_cell.angle_beta   90.00
_cell.angle_gamma   90.00
#
_symmetry.space_group_name_H-M   'P 1'
#
loop_
_entity.id
_entity.type
_entity.pdbx_description
1 polymer ?
#
loop_
_entity_poly.entity_id
_entity_poly.type
_entity_poly.pdbx_seq_one_letter_code
_entity_poly.pdbx_strand_id
1 'polypeptide(L)'
;MKSDPENLQDLIARLPALAREGREQTRRFFRKLARRPPRDLDDRMARLHEEAFSRIDCLDCANCCKTTSPIFRDIDIDRIARHLGMRPAALIEQHLHLDDEGDYVLNQAPCPFLGDDNYCSIYEARPRACREYPHTDRKNFHQILGLT
;
A
#
# COMPACT_ATOMS: atom_id res chain seq x y z
N MET A 1 7.22 33.42 8.66
CA MET A 1 7.57 32.66 9.87
C MET A 1 8.26 31.38 9.41
N LYS A 2 9.57 31.30 9.57
CA LYS A 2 10.34 30.08 9.31
C LYS A 2 10.07 29.17 10.51
N SER A 3 9.27 28.14 10.32
CA SER A 3 9.06 27.10 11.33
C SER A 3 10.36 26.32 11.44
N ASP A 4 10.96 26.32 12.63
CA ASP A 4 12.10 25.48 12.98
C ASP A 4 11.77 24.01 12.63
N PRO A 5 12.71 23.22 12.09
CA PRO A 5 12.48 21.82 11.83
C PRO A 5 12.36 21.12 13.19
N GLU A 6 11.13 20.83 13.58
CA GLU A 6 10.81 19.93 14.68
C GLU A 6 11.64 18.65 14.49
N ASN A 7 12.37 18.24 15.53
CA ASN A 7 13.18 17.03 15.48
C ASN A 7 12.28 15.85 15.09
N LEU A 8 12.63 15.15 14.00
CA LEU A 8 11.81 14.07 13.45
C LEU A 8 11.48 12.99 14.49
N GLN A 9 12.41 12.69 15.41
CA GLN A 9 12.19 11.72 16.47
C GLN A 9 11.15 12.19 17.49
N ASP A 10 11.17 13.48 17.83
CA ASP A 10 10.20 14.08 18.74
C ASP A 10 8.81 14.11 18.11
N LEU A 11 8.73 14.41 16.81
CA LEU A 11 7.49 14.33 16.05
C LEU A 11 6.93 12.90 16.03
N ILE A 12 7.76 11.90 15.67
CA ILE A 12 7.36 10.48 15.64
C ILE A 12 6.84 10.04 17.02
N ALA A 13 7.53 10.40 18.09
CA ALA A 13 7.13 10.06 19.46
C ALA A 13 5.76 10.65 19.85
N ARG A 14 5.41 11.82 19.28
CA ARG A 14 4.15 12.53 19.56
C ARG A 14 2.99 12.11 18.66
N LEU A 15 3.24 11.46 17.51
CA LEU A 15 2.18 11.03 16.57
C LEU A 15 1.02 10.27 17.24
N PRO A 16 1.24 9.32 18.18
CA PRO A 16 0.14 8.63 18.85
C PRO A 16 -0.77 9.56 19.66
N ALA A 17 -0.20 10.58 20.30
CA ALA A 17 -0.97 11.58 21.06
C ALA A 17 -1.77 12.49 20.12
N LEU A 18 -1.12 13.02 19.08
CA LEU A 18 -1.76 13.85 18.05
C LEU A 18 -2.90 13.11 17.34
N ALA A 19 -2.70 11.82 17.02
CA ALA A 19 -3.73 10.98 16.42
C ALA A 19 -4.94 10.79 17.35
N ARG A 20 -4.73 10.67 18.66
CA ARG A 20 -5.82 10.58 19.65
C ARG A 20 -6.58 11.89 19.76
N GLU A 21 -5.87 13.01 19.85
CA GLU A 21 -6.44 14.36 19.94
C GLU A 21 -7.27 14.70 18.70
N GLY A 22 -6.75 14.41 17.50
CA GLY A 22 -7.44 14.66 16.23
C GLY A 22 -8.53 13.64 15.87
N ARG A 23 -8.65 12.52 16.59
CA ARG A 23 -9.49 11.37 16.19
C ARG A 23 -10.93 11.75 15.90
N GLU A 24 -11.55 12.56 16.76
CA GLU A 24 -12.94 12.97 16.56
C GLU A 24 -13.12 13.85 15.33
N GLN A 25 -12.20 14.81 15.13
CA GLN A 25 -12.25 15.72 13.99
C GLN A 25 -12.06 14.94 12.68
N THR A 26 -11.06 14.07 12.63
CA THR A 26 -10.79 13.18 11.48
C THR A 26 -12.00 12.30 11.18
N ARG A 27 -12.59 11.66 12.18
CA ARG A 27 -13.78 10.82 12.02
C ARG A 27 -14.99 11.61 11.48
N ARG A 28 -15.22 12.83 12.00
CA ARG A 28 -16.31 13.70 11.52
C ARG A 28 -16.08 14.12 10.07
N PHE A 29 -14.84 14.42 9.69
CA PHE A 29 -14.45 14.77 8.33
C PHE A 29 -14.74 13.61 7.35
N PHE A 30 -14.22 12.42 7.62
CA PHE A 30 -14.41 11.26 6.73
C PHE A 30 -15.88 10.82 6.64
N ARG A 31 -16.66 10.92 7.73
CA ARG A 31 -18.12 10.70 7.68
C ARG A 31 -18.84 11.68 6.75
N LYS A 32 -18.46 12.96 6.79
CA LYS A 32 -19.04 13.99 5.91
C LYS A 32 -18.64 13.73 4.45
N LEU A 33 -17.37 13.38 4.22
CA LEU A 33 -16.82 13.07 2.90
C LEU A 33 -17.51 11.85 2.28
N ALA A 34 -17.70 10.76 3.04
CA ALA A 34 -18.37 9.55 2.59
C ALA A 34 -19.87 9.79 2.29
N ARG A 35 -20.55 10.62 3.10
CA ARG A 35 -21.98 10.92 2.89
C ARG A 35 -22.24 11.79 1.67
N ARG A 36 -21.33 12.73 1.37
CA ARG A 36 -21.47 13.71 0.28
C ARG A 36 -20.10 13.89 -0.40
N PRO A 37 -19.64 12.90 -1.18
CA PRO A 37 -18.37 13.01 -1.88
C PRO A 37 -18.45 14.16 -2.91
N PRO A 38 -17.46 15.05 -2.96
CA PRO A 38 -17.33 16.02 -4.04
C PRO A 38 -17.29 15.32 -5.40
N ARG A 39 -17.79 15.98 -6.44
CA ARG A 39 -17.76 15.44 -7.81
C ARG A 39 -16.32 15.22 -8.31
N ASP A 40 -15.39 16.03 -7.84
CA ASP A 40 -13.98 16.02 -8.21
C ASP A 40 -13.11 15.24 -7.20
N LEU A 41 -13.70 14.39 -6.34
CA LEU A 41 -12.96 13.67 -5.31
C LEU A 41 -11.83 12.81 -5.91
N ASP A 42 -12.12 12.02 -6.94
CA ASP A 42 -11.13 11.15 -7.58
C ASP A 42 -10.00 11.97 -8.22
N ASP A 43 -10.32 13.07 -8.91
CA ASP A 43 -9.32 13.96 -9.49
C ASP A 43 -8.43 14.62 -8.44
N ARG A 44 -9.00 14.98 -7.29
CA ARG A 44 -8.26 15.52 -6.14
C ARG A 44 -7.32 14.47 -5.56
N MET A 45 -7.80 13.24 -5.38
CA MET A 45 -6.98 12.15 -4.84
C MET A 45 -5.83 11.78 -5.77
N ALA A 46 -6.09 11.71 -7.09
CA ALA A 46 -5.04 11.49 -8.08
C ALA A 46 -3.95 12.58 -8.04
N ARG A 47 -4.33 13.86 -7.96
CA ARG A 47 -3.34 14.95 -7.83
C ARG A 47 -2.52 14.84 -6.54
N LEU A 48 -3.17 14.54 -5.41
CA LEU A 48 -2.47 14.38 -4.13
C LEU A 48 -1.55 13.15 -4.13
N HIS A 49 -1.94 12.07 -4.81
CA HIS A 49 -1.11 10.90 -5.01
C HIS A 49 0.17 11.27 -5.77
N GLU A 50 0.04 11.90 -6.95
CA GLU A 50 1.20 12.35 -7.73
C GLU A 50 2.09 13.31 -6.95
N GLU A 51 1.51 14.26 -6.20
CA GLU A 51 2.29 15.17 -5.37
C GLU A 51 3.10 14.42 -4.30
N ALA A 52 2.48 13.44 -3.62
CA ALA A 52 3.16 12.64 -2.61
C ALA A 52 4.29 11.79 -3.22
N PHE A 53 4.02 11.06 -4.30
CA PHE A 53 4.98 10.18 -4.96
C PHE A 53 6.06 10.91 -5.76
N SER A 54 5.87 12.20 -6.06
CA SER A 54 6.96 13.05 -6.56
C SER A 54 8.10 13.27 -5.54
N ARG A 55 7.85 12.98 -4.26
CA ARG A 55 8.81 13.17 -3.15
C ARG A 55 9.09 11.90 -2.36
N ILE A 56 8.43 10.79 -2.69
CA ILE A 56 8.52 9.53 -1.96
C ILE A 56 8.88 8.43 -2.96
N ASP A 57 10.05 7.82 -2.79
CA ASP A 57 10.41 6.59 -3.48
C ASP A 57 10.14 5.40 -2.55
N CYS A 58 9.34 4.44 -3.00
CA CYS A 58 9.04 3.24 -2.22
C CYS A 58 10.24 2.29 -2.08
N LEU A 59 11.25 2.43 -2.95
CA LEU A 59 12.51 1.67 -2.91
C LEU A 59 13.45 2.18 -1.82
N ASP A 60 13.27 3.40 -1.31
CA ASP A 60 14.11 3.94 -0.23
C ASP A 60 14.01 3.10 1.05
N CYS A 61 12.80 2.64 1.38
CA CYS A 61 12.57 1.85 2.60
C CYS A 61 12.09 0.42 2.34
N ALA A 62 11.39 0.16 1.23
CA ALA A 62 10.70 -1.10 0.92
C ALA A 62 9.91 -1.70 2.09
N ASN A 63 9.37 -0.84 2.97
CA ASN A 63 8.79 -1.30 4.23
C ASN A 63 7.57 -2.21 4.03
N CYS A 64 6.76 -1.94 3.01
CA CYS A 64 5.65 -2.82 2.64
C CYS A 64 6.14 -4.20 2.17
N CYS A 65 7.20 -4.27 1.36
CA CYS A 65 7.81 -5.53 0.94
C CYS A 65 8.47 -6.30 2.10
N LYS A 66 8.89 -5.60 3.15
CA LYS A 66 9.54 -6.20 4.33
C LYS A 66 8.56 -6.75 5.36
N THR A 67 7.38 -6.16 5.48
CA THR A 67 6.49 -6.41 6.62
C THR A 67 5.08 -6.84 6.24
N THR A 68 4.68 -6.70 4.97
CA THR A 68 3.30 -6.93 4.53
C THR A 68 3.26 -7.97 3.41
N SER A 69 2.27 -8.86 3.47
CA SER A 69 1.94 -9.72 2.33
C SER A 69 0.88 -9.05 1.44
N PRO A 70 1.10 -8.90 0.13
CA PRO A 70 0.04 -8.54 -0.79
C PRO A 70 -0.90 -9.73 -1.05
N ILE A 71 -2.10 -9.44 -1.55
CA ILE A 71 -2.99 -10.45 -2.13
C ILE A 71 -2.51 -10.77 -3.56
N PHE A 72 -2.41 -12.06 -3.88
CA PHE A 72 -2.09 -12.57 -5.20
C PHE A 72 -3.36 -13.14 -5.84
N ARG A 73 -3.85 -12.51 -6.90
CA ARG A 73 -4.97 -13.06 -7.68
C ARG A 73 -4.45 -14.09 -8.67
N ASP A 74 -5.30 -14.97 -9.17
CA ASP A 74 -4.92 -15.96 -10.19
C ASP A 74 -4.18 -15.34 -11.39
N ILE A 75 -4.64 -14.18 -11.86
CA ILE A 75 -3.98 -13.43 -12.95
C ILE A 75 -2.58 -12.91 -12.57
N ASP A 76 -2.35 -12.60 -11.30
CA ASP A 76 -1.04 -12.22 -10.79
C ASP A 76 -0.13 -13.45 -10.72
N ILE A 77 -0.64 -14.58 -10.21
CA ILE A 77 0.08 -15.86 -10.11
C ILE A 77 0.51 -16.32 -11.51
N ASP A 78 -0.38 -16.31 -12.49
CA ASP A 78 -0.06 -16.68 -13.88
C ASP A 78 1.01 -15.78 -14.49
N ARG A 79 0.91 -14.46 -14.26
CA ARG A 79 1.87 -13.48 -14.77
C ARG A 79 3.25 -13.65 -14.13
N ILE A 80 3.30 -13.85 -12.81
CA ILE A 80 4.54 -14.04 -12.06
C ILE A 80 5.19 -15.38 -12.44
N ALA A 81 4.42 -16.46 -12.49
CA ALA A 81 4.90 -17.77 -12.89
C ALA A 81 5.52 -17.76 -14.30
N ARG A 82 4.86 -17.07 -15.25
CA ARG A 82 5.42 -16.85 -16.61
C ARG A 82 6.72 -16.07 -16.57
N HIS A 83 6.79 -15.00 -15.76
CA HIS A 83 7.99 -14.19 -15.63
C HIS A 83 9.16 -14.99 -15.04
N LEU A 84 8.89 -15.87 -14.08
CA LEU A 84 9.88 -16.74 -13.44
C LEU A 84 10.20 -18.02 -14.26
N GLY A 85 9.49 -18.27 -15.37
CA GLY A 85 9.68 -19.48 -16.17
C GLY A 85 9.25 -20.77 -15.46
N MET A 86 8.27 -20.70 -14.57
CA MET A 86 7.79 -21.83 -13.77
C MET A 86 6.27 -22.06 -13.92
N ARG A 87 5.78 -23.19 -13.41
CA ARG A 87 4.34 -23.50 -13.38
C ARG A 87 3.65 -22.74 -12.24
N PRO A 88 2.42 -22.22 -12.42
CA PRO A 88 1.66 -21.57 -11.35
C PRO A 88 1.55 -22.38 -10.06
N ALA A 89 1.29 -23.69 -10.18
CA ALA A 89 1.23 -24.59 -9.02
C ALA A 89 2.53 -24.62 -8.20
N ALA A 90 3.69 -24.56 -8.87
CA ALA A 90 4.98 -24.54 -8.19
C ALA A 90 5.24 -23.19 -7.52
N LEU A 91 4.76 -22.08 -8.10
CA LEU A 91 4.83 -20.75 -7.46
C LEU A 91 4.00 -20.73 -6.17
N ILE A 92 2.78 -21.29 -6.23
CA ILE A 92 1.92 -21.42 -5.05
C ILE A 92 2.62 -22.27 -4.00
N GLU A 93 3.02 -23.49 -4.33
CA GLU A 93 3.67 -24.42 -3.40
C GLU A 93 4.92 -23.83 -2.71
N GLN A 94 5.74 -23.08 -3.44
CA GLN A 94 6.98 -22.52 -2.91
C GLN A 94 6.77 -21.24 -2.09
N HIS A 95 5.82 -20.39 -2.48
CA HIS A 95 5.79 -19.01 -2.00
C HIS A 95 4.46 -18.55 -1.42
N LEU A 96 3.34 -19.24 -1.69
CA LEU A 96 1.99 -18.79 -1.33
C LEU A 96 1.20 -19.84 -0.54
N HIS A 97 0.22 -19.37 0.23
CA HIS A 97 -0.84 -20.17 0.81
C HIS A 97 -2.16 -19.39 0.81
N LEU A 98 -3.28 -20.08 1.02
CA LEU A 98 -4.57 -19.42 1.26
C LEU A 98 -4.66 -19.01 2.72
N ASP A 99 -5.02 -17.76 2.99
CA ASP A 99 -5.36 -17.29 4.33
C ASP A 99 -6.80 -17.64 4.73
N ASP A 100 -7.22 -17.16 5.91
CA ASP A 100 -8.56 -17.40 6.46
C ASP A 100 -9.68 -16.71 5.65
N GLU A 101 -9.35 -15.75 4.79
CA GLU A 101 -10.28 -15.05 3.90
C GLU A 101 -10.35 -15.70 2.51
N GLY A 102 -9.51 -16.71 2.26
CA GLY A 102 -9.43 -17.44 0.99
C GLY A 102 -8.62 -16.70 -0.07
N ASP A 103 -7.75 -15.76 0.32
CA ASP A 103 -6.84 -15.05 -0.57
C ASP A 103 -5.46 -15.72 -0.57
N TYR A 104 -4.79 -15.76 -1.73
CA TYR A 104 -3.39 -16.19 -1.77
C TYR A 104 -2.48 -15.10 -1.22
N VAL A 105 -1.69 -15.44 -0.22
CA VAL A 105 -0.73 -14.57 0.47
C VAL A 105 0.63 -15.25 0.59
N LEU A 106 1.68 -14.49 0.90
CA LEU A 106 3.04 -14.99 1.08
C LEU A 106 3.15 -15.91 2.29
N ASN A 107 3.94 -16.98 2.17
CA ASN A 107 4.29 -17.87 3.28
C ASN A 107 5.10 -17.19 4.40
N GLN A 108 5.83 -16.11 4.08
CA GLN A 108 6.69 -15.43 5.03
C GLN A 108 6.90 -13.95 4.65
N ALA A 109 7.36 -13.18 5.63
CA ALA A 109 7.91 -11.85 5.46
C ALA A 109 9.37 -11.83 5.94
N PRO A 110 10.30 -11.08 5.30
CA PRO A 110 10.13 -10.26 4.10
C PRO A 110 9.71 -11.04 2.85
N CYS A 111 9.19 -10.32 1.86
CA CYS A 111 8.82 -10.89 0.56
C CYS A 111 9.99 -11.66 -0.07
N PRO A 112 9.80 -12.91 -0.54
CA PRO A 112 10.87 -13.71 -1.11
C PRO A 112 11.45 -13.13 -2.41
N PHE A 113 10.74 -12.19 -3.03
CA PHE A 113 11.19 -11.48 -4.22
C PHE A 113 11.87 -10.13 -3.91
N LEU A 114 12.07 -9.79 -2.64
CA LEU A 114 12.78 -8.58 -2.24
C LEU A 114 14.29 -8.84 -2.23
N GLY A 115 15.04 -8.06 -3.00
CA GLY A 115 16.50 -8.06 -2.99
C GLY A 115 17.09 -7.19 -1.87
N ASP A 116 18.38 -7.39 -1.60
CA ASP A 116 19.12 -6.64 -0.56
C ASP A 116 19.23 -5.14 -0.86
N ASP A 117 19.04 -4.75 -2.12
CA ASP A 117 19.00 -3.38 -2.63
C ASP A 117 17.59 -2.74 -2.54
N ASN A 118 16.67 -3.35 -1.80
CA ASN A 118 15.25 -3.01 -1.72
C ASN A 118 14.48 -3.19 -3.05
N TYR A 119 15.12 -3.68 -4.12
CA TYR A 119 14.47 -3.86 -5.41
C TYR A 119 13.74 -5.20 -5.48
N CYS A 120 12.62 -5.24 -6.21
CA CYS A 120 11.87 -6.49 -6.37
C CYS A 120 12.39 -7.25 -7.59
N SER A 121 12.80 -8.51 -7.42
CA SER A 121 13.27 -9.36 -8.53
C SER A 121 12.20 -9.61 -9.59
N ILE A 122 10.92 -9.43 -9.24
CA ILE A 122 9.78 -9.53 -10.16
C ILE A 122 9.12 -8.16 -10.39
N TYR A 123 9.84 -7.03 -10.31
CA TYR A 123 9.27 -5.67 -10.33
C TYR A 123 8.22 -5.46 -11.45
N GLU A 124 8.53 -5.92 -12.67
CA GLU A 124 7.65 -5.80 -13.84
C GLU A 124 6.46 -6.77 -13.84
N ALA A 125 6.51 -7.84 -13.04
CA ALA A 125 5.46 -8.83 -12.90
C ALA A 125 4.67 -8.74 -11.59
N ARG A 126 5.10 -7.88 -10.65
CA ARG A 126 4.50 -7.66 -9.31
C ARG A 126 2.98 -7.73 -9.30
N PRO A 127 2.38 -8.31 -8.25
CA PRO A 127 0.93 -8.41 -8.13
C PRO A 127 0.30 -7.01 -8.12
N ARG A 128 -0.96 -6.93 -8.55
CA ARG A 128 -1.68 -5.65 -8.63
C ARG A 128 -1.68 -4.89 -7.31
N ALA A 129 -1.80 -5.59 -6.18
CA ALA A 129 -1.76 -4.99 -4.85
C ALA A 129 -0.44 -4.25 -4.59
N CYS A 130 0.71 -4.80 -4.99
CA CYS A 130 2.00 -4.12 -4.87
C CYS A 130 2.13 -2.90 -5.77
N ARG A 131 1.61 -2.97 -7.02
CA ARG A 131 1.70 -1.85 -7.97
C ARG A 131 0.87 -0.66 -7.56
N GLU A 132 -0.32 -0.93 -7.04
CA GLU A 132 -1.28 0.10 -6.67
C GLU A 132 -1.06 0.61 -5.23
N TYR A 133 -0.20 0.00 -4.42
CA TYR A 133 0.01 0.45 -3.03
C TYR A 133 0.50 1.90 -3.00
N PRO A 134 -0.04 2.79 -2.14
CA PRO A 134 -0.96 2.57 -1.01
C PRO A 134 -2.45 2.73 -1.36
N HIS A 135 -2.81 2.56 -2.64
CA HIS A 135 -4.17 2.59 -3.19
C HIS A 135 -4.84 3.97 -3.12
N THR A 136 -4.04 5.04 -3.14
CA THR A 136 -4.52 6.43 -3.00
C THR A 136 -4.94 7.09 -4.31
N ASP A 137 -4.74 6.43 -5.45
CA ASP A 137 -5.10 6.86 -6.81
C ASP A 137 -6.27 6.08 -7.41
N ARG A 138 -6.97 5.28 -6.59
CA ARG A 138 -8.09 4.45 -7.05
C ARG A 138 -9.26 5.28 -7.56
N LYS A 139 -9.81 4.86 -8.71
CA LYS A 139 -11.13 5.31 -9.18
C LYS A 139 -12.22 4.93 -8.18
N ASN A 140 -13.26 5.76 -8.08
CA ASN A 140 -14.32 5.64 -7.09
C ASN A 140 -13.76 5.62 -5.67
N PHE A 141 -12.87 6.56 -5.34
CA PHE A 141 -12.16 6.61 -4.06
C PHE A 141 -13.12 6.61 -2.85
N HIS A 142 -14.33 7.14 -3.04
CA HIS A 142 -15.39 7.12 -2.04
C HIS A 142 -15.73 5.72 -1.50
N GLN A 143 -15.53 4.65 -2.28
CA GLN A 143 -15.83 3.27 -1.88
C GLN A 143 -14.89 2.75 -0.79
N ILE A 144 -13.69 3.33 -0.66
CA ILE A 144 -12.68 2.91 0.32
C ILE A 144 -12.55 3.87 1.50
N LEU A 145 -13.34 4.94 1.55
CA LEU A 145 -13.38 5.87 2.70
C LEU A 145 -13.87 5.21 4.01
N GLY A 146 -14.43 4.01 3.94
CA GLY A 146 -14.79 3.22 5.12
C GLY A 146 -13.61 2.53 5.80
N LEU A 147 -12.44 2.48 5.14
CA LEU A 147 -11.21 1.86 5.67
C LEU A 147 -10.39 2.81 6.57
N THR A 148 -10.78 4.09 6.65
CA THR A 148 -10.13 5.17 7.43
C THR A 148 -10.92 5.52 8.69
#